data_AF-A0A2H9P0Z4-F1
#
_entry.id   AF-A0A2H9P0Z4-F1
#
_cell.length_a   1.000
_cell.length_b   1.000
_cell.length_c   1.000
_cell.angle_alpha   90.00
_cell.angle_beta   90.00
_cell.angle_gamma   90.00
#
_symmetry.space_group_name_H-M   'P 1'
#
loop_
_entity.id
_entity.type
_entity.pdbx_description
1 polymer ?
#
loop_
_entity_poly.entity_id
_entity_poly.type
_entity_poly.pdbx_seq_one_letter_code
_entity_poly.pdbx_strand_id
1 'polypeptide(L)'
;MMSSKFIEKTIKKWKIRLFIKKSVFWTTDFKTWRQLGGINVGFNSSQIWGSIHTPQNIIFINIKKNSTKEELEDTIIHELLHAKYPKLSEKKLRAKIEKLVTAK
;
A
#
# COMPACT_ATOMS: atom_id res chain seq x y z
N MET A 1 19.36 2.42 0.85
CA MET A 1 18.07 2.53 1.57
C MET A 1 17.02 3.08 0.61
N MET A 2 15.84 2.46 0.49
CA MET A 2 14.75 2.96 -0.35
C MET A 2 14.39 4.38 0.07
N SER A 3 14.36 5.34 -0.87
CA SER A 3 14.10 6.74 -0.53
C SER A 3 12.61 7.05 -0.47
N SER A 4 12.22 7.93 0.45
CA SER A 4 10.86 8.49 0.54
C SER A 4 10.39 9.07 -0.81
N LYS A 5 11.30 9.69 -1.56
CA LYS A 5 11.05 10.21 -2.92
C LYS A 5 10.53 9.14 -3.88
N PHE A 6 11.04 7.91 -3.80
CA PHE A 6 10.57 6.81 -4.64
C PHE A 6 9.13 6.43 -4.27
N ILE A 7 8.83 6.27 -2.97
CA ILE A 7 7.49 5.94 -2.47
C ILE A 7 6.48 7.00 -2.92
N GLU A 8 6.79 8.28 -2.74
CA GLU A 8 5.92 9.39 -3.13
C GLU A 8 5.63 9.40 -4.64
N LYS A 9 6.68 9.25 -5.46
CA LYS A 9 6.55 9.20 -6.92
C LYS A 9 5.69 8.02 -7.36
N THR A 10 5.88 6.85 -6.74
CA THR A 10 5.14 5.63 -7.04
C THR A 10 3.67 5.75 -6.65
N ILE A 11 3.37 6.25 -5.43
CA ILE A 11 2.00 6.51 -5.00
C ILE A 11 1.32 7.51 -5.95
N LYS A 12 1.98 8.63 -6.30
CA LYS A 12 1.42 9.64 -7.20
C LYS A 12 1.10 9.05 -8.58
N LYS A 13 2.04 8.31 -9.17
CA LYS A 13 1.89 7.62 -10.46
C LYS A 13 0.66 6.70 -10.45
N TRP A 14 0.55 5.83 -9.44
CA TRP A 14 -0.51 4.82 -9.39
C TRP A 14 -1.86 5.38 -8.96
N LYS A 15 -1.92 6.41 -8.13
CA LYS A 15 -3.18 7.12 -7.86
C LYS A 15 -3.81 7.65 -9.16
N ILE A 16 -2.99 8.22 -10.05
CA ILE A 16 -3.44 8.71 -11.36
C ILE A 16 -3.94 7.53 -12.20
N ARG A 17 -3.12 6.49 -12.38
CA ARG A 17 -3.46 5.30 -13.20
C ARG A 17 -4.67 4.53 -12.68
N LEU A 18 -4.88 4.52 -11.37
CA LEU A 18 -6.01 3.86 -10.71
C LEU A 18 -7.20 4.80 -10.49
N PHE A 19 -7.15 6.06 -10.93
CA PHE A 19 -8.22 7.04 -10.74
C PHE A 19 -8.65 7.23 -9.25
N ILE A 20 -7.68 7.19 -8.33
CA ILE A 20 -7.93 7.40 -6.89
C ILE A 20 -7.87 8.90 -6.60
N LYS A 21 -9.05 9.52 -6.48
CA LYS A 21 -9.20 10.96 -6.21
C LYS A 21 -8.96 11.36 -4.75
N LYS A 22 -9.22 10.46 -3.81
CA LYS A 22 -9.04 10.73 -2.37
C LYS A 22 -7.57 10.91 -1.99
N SER A 23 -7.34 11.65 -0.92
CA SER A 23 -6.02 11.74 -0.29
C SER A 23 -5.59 10.37 0.20
N VAL A 24 -4.31 10.06 0.01
CA VAL A 24 -3.66 8.83 0.49
C VAL A 24 -2.39 9.28 1.17
N PHE A 25 -2.28 8.97 2.45
CA PHE A 25 -1.10 9.22 3.24
C PHE A 25 -0.31 7.92 3.38
N TRP A 26 0.96 8.02 3.73
CA TRP A 26 1.80 6.84 3.92
C TRP A 26 2.82 7.07 5.03
N THR A 27 3.28 5.98 5.61
CA THR A 27 4.39 5.99 6.58
C THR A 27 5.15 4.66 6.52
N THR A 28 6.44 4.72 6.84
CA THR A 28 7.27 3.53 7.07
C THR A 28 7.47 3.24 8.55
N ASP A 29 6.94 4.10 9.43
CA ASP A 29 6.94 3.88 10.87
C ASP A 29 5.67 3.13 11.28
N PHE A 30 5.86 1.86 11.67
CA PHE A 30 4.79 0.99 12.13
C PHE A 30 4.13 1.50 13.41
N LYS A 31 4.88 2.14 14.32
CA LYS A 31 4.33 2.65 15.57
C LYS A 31 3.37 3.81 15.30
N THR A 32 3.80 4.76 14.47
CA THR A 32 2.94 5.86 14.00
C THR A 32 1.71 5.31 13.28
N TRP A 33 1.86 4.38 12.35
CA TRP A 33 0.70 3.80 11.64
C TRP A 33 -0.30 3.12 12.58
N ARG A 34 0.21 2.33 13.54
CA ARG A 34 -0.63 1.66 14.54
C ARG A 34 -1.41 2.69 15.36
N GLN A 35 -0.77 3.75 15.83
CA GLN A 35 -1.42 4.84 16.58
C GLN A 35 -2.49 5.59 15.77
N LEU A 36 -2.29 5.77 14.47
CA LEU A 36 -3.23 6.46 13.58
C LEU A 36 -4.42 5.58 13.14
N GLY A 37 -4.59 4.42 13.77
CA GLY A 37 -5.77 3.56 13.65
C GLY A 37 -5.51 2.15 13.14
N GLY A 38 -4.25 1.76 12.94
CA GLY A 38 -3.85 0.36 12.77
C GLY A 38 -3.98 -0.50 14.04
N ILE A 39 -4.61 -0.02 15.12
CA ILE A 39 -4.72 -0.75 16.40
C ILE A 39 -5.54 -2.04 16.27
N ASN A 40 -6.51 -2.08 15.34
CA ASN A 40 -7.44 -3.21 15.17
C ASN A 40 -6.94 -4.31 14.22
N VAL A 41 -5.74 -4.15 13.65
CA VAL A 41 -5.13 -5.13 12.75
C VAL A 41 -4.13 -5.93 13.58
N GLY A 42 -4.53 -7.13 14.01
CA GLY A 42 -3.79 -8.03 14.91
C GLY A 42 -2.51 -8.64 14.34
N PHE A 43 -1.77 -7.90 13.51
CA PHE A 43 -0.54 -8.33 12.85
C PHE A 43 0.69 -7.64 13.44
N ASN A 44 1.82 -8.34 13.48
CA ASN A 44 3.11 -7.74 13.81
C ASN A 44 3.81 -7.24 12.53
N SER A 45 4.61 -6.18 12.65
CA SER A 45 5.37 -5.60 11.54
C SER A 45 6.30 -6.60 10.83
N SER A 46 6.79 -7.62 11.54
CA SER A 46 7.63 -8.67 10.97
C SER A 46 6.89 -9.60 9.99
N GLN A 47 5.56 -9.58 9.98
CA GLN A 47 4.72 -10.49 9.18
C GLN A 47 4.14 -9.82 7.93
N ILE A 48 4.17 -8.49 7.84
CA ILE A 48 3.46 -7.74 6.79
C ILE A 48 4.40 -6.95 5.88
N TRP A 49 4.09 -6.94 4.59
CA TRP A 49 4.82 -6.20 3.54
C TRP A 49 4.33 -4.76 3.42
N GLY A 50 3.01 -4.58 3.59
CA GLY A 50 2.32 -3.31 3.68
C GLY A 50 1.00 -3.52 4.41
N SER A 51 0.30 -2.43 4.72
CA SER A 51 -1.09 -2.48 5.16
C SER A 51 -1.74 -1.11 5.03
N ILE A 52 -3.03 -1.06 4.76
CA ILE A 52 -3.80 0.18 4.73
C ILE A 52 -4.80 0.26 5.88
N HIS A 53 -4.81 1.41 6.56
CA HIS A 53 -5.93 1.79 7.39
C HIS A 53 -6.96 2.53 6.52
N THR A 54 -7.98 1.80 6.06
CA THR A 54 -8.94 2.27 5.04
C THR A 54 -9.76 3.51 5.43
N PRO A 55 -10.20 3.73 6.68
CA PRO A 55 -11.01 4.91 6.99
C PRO A 55 -10.19 6.21 6.87
N GLN A 56 -8.91 6.21 7.24
CA GLN A 56 -8.00 7.36 7.20
C GLN A 56 -7.14 7.38 5.92
N ASN A 57 -7.19 6.32 5.11
CA ASN A 57 -6.39 6.14 3.90
C ASN A 57 -4.87 6.28 4.14
N ILE A 58 -4.38 5.68 5.23
CA ILE A 58 -2.96 5.70 5.59
C ILE A 58 -2.36 4.33 5.28
N ILE A 59 -1.37 4.30 4.40
CA ILE A 59 -0.64 3.10 4.01
C ILE A 59 0.62 2.99 4.86
N PHE A 60 0.76 1.88 5.59
CA PHE A 60 2.02 1.43 6.12
C PHE A 60 2.80 0.69 5.04
N ILE A 61 4.09 1.02 4.92
CA ILE A 61 5.00 0.40 3.97
C ILE A 61 6.19 -0.17 4.74
N ASN A 62 6.35 -1.49 4.71
CA ASN A 62 7.48 -2.14 5.36
C ASN A 62 8.70 -2.16 4.46
N ILE A 63 9.52 -1.11 4.52
CA ILE A 63 10.77 -1.01 3.74
C ILE A 63 11.81 -2.08 4.10
N LYS A 64 11.66 -2.79 5.23
CA LYS A 64 12.55 -3.91 5.59
C LYS A 64 12.18 -5.21 4.88
N LYS A 65 10.92 -5.36 4.47
CA LYS A 65 10.42 -6.54 3.73
C LYS A 65 10.48 -6.32 2.22
N ASN A 66 10.26 -5.10 1.77
CA ASN A 66 10.38 -4.70 0.37
C ASN A 66 11.84 -4.37 0.05
N SER A 67 12.59 -5.37 -0.42
CA SER A 67 14.02 -5.27 -0.66
C SER A 67 14.32 -4.69 -2.05
N THR A 68 13.40 -4.82 -3.00
CA THR A 68 13.53 -4.31 -4.38
C THR A 68 12.49 -3.23 -4.70
N LYS A 69 12.76 -2.43 -5.75
CA LYS A 69 11.86 -1.34 -6.16
C LYS A 69 10.56 -1.89 -6.71
N GLU A 70 10.66 -3.05 -7.35
CA GLU A 70 9.58 -3.84 -7.91
C GLU A 70 8.65 -4.33 -6.79
N GLU A 71 9.20 -5.00 -5.77
CA GLU A 71 8.43 -5.44 -4.59
C GLU A 71 7.72 -4.27 -3.90
N LEU A 72 8.44 -3.16 -3.73
CA LEU A 72 7.91 -1.95 -3.12
C LEU A 72 6.77 -1.33 -3.95
N GLU A 73 6.93 -1.28 -5.28
CA GLU A 73 5.89 -0.81 -6.18
C GLU A 73 4.67 -1.73 -6.14
N ASP A 74 4.85 -3.04 -6.13
CA ASP A 74 3.76 -4.02 -6.07
C ASP A 74 2.98 -3.92 -4.74
N THR A 75 3.70 -3.78 -3.61
CA THR A 75 3.07 -3.52 -2.31
C THR A 75 2.26 -2.22 -2.34
N ILE A 76 2.81 -1.13 -2.90
CA ILE A 76 2.07 0.13 -3.01
C ILE A 76 0.80 -0.02 -3.86
N ILE A 77 0.88 -0.73 -5.00
CA ILE A 77 -0.28 -0.99 -5.86
C ILE A 77 -1.34 -1.77 -5.10
N HIS A 78 -0.93 -2.82 -4.38
CA HIS A 78 -1.82 -3.66 -3.58
C HIS A 78 -2.60 -2.83 -2.54
N GLU A 79 -1.90 -2.02 -1.75
CA GLU A 79 -2.52 -1.19 -0.72
C GLU A 79 -3.40 -0.07 -1.32
N LEU A 80 -3.01 0.51 -2.46
CA LEU A 80 -3.84 1.47 -3.18
C LEU A 80 -5.13 0.85 -3.72
N LEU A 81 -5.11 -0.42 -4.12
CA LEU A 81 -6.30 -1.13 -4.56
C LEU A 81 -7.23 -1.44 -3.38
N HIS A 82 -6.71 -1.75 -2.19
CA HIS A 82 -7.51 -1.79 -0.96
C HIS A 82 -8.12 -0.41 -0.65
N ALA A 83 -7.38 0.68 -0.87
CA ALA A 83 -7.94 2.03 -0.75
C ALA A 83 -9.10 2.22 -1.74
N LYS A 84 -8.93 1.83 -3.00
CA LYS A 84 -9.95 2.01 -4.04
C LYS A 84 -11.18 1.12 -3.83
N TYR A 85 -10.97 -0.11 -3.35
CA TYR A 85 -12.00 -1.13 -3.23
C TYR A 85 -12.01 -1.76 -1.82
N PRO A 86 -12.37 -1.01 -0.78
CA PRO A 86 -12.24 -1.46 0.61
C PRO A 86 -13.08 -2.69 0.98
N LYS A 87 -14.13 -3.00 0.18
CA LYS A 87 -15.01 -4.16 0.36
C LYS A 87 -14.66 -5.35 -0.54
N LEU A 88 -13.63 -5.23 -1.37
CA LEU A 88 -13.25 -6.27 -2.31
C LEU A 88 -12.37 -7.31 -1.61
N SER A 89 -12.65 -8.59 -1.84
CA SER A 89 -11.86 -9.66 -1.25
C SER A 89 -10.44 -9.72 -1.83
N GLU A 90 -9.53 -10.22 -1.02
CA GLU A 90 -8.11 -10.41 -1.37
C GLU A 90 -7.91 -11.13 -2.71
N LYS A 91 -8.65 -12.22 -2.94
CA LYS A 91 -8.62 -12.98 -4.20
C LYS A 91 -8.98 -12.13 -5.41
N LYS A 92 -10.00 -11.27 -5.29
CA LYS A 92 -10.43 -10.39 -6.39
C LYS A 92 -9.48 -9.22 -6.61
N LEU A 93 -8.81 -8.75 -5.55
CA LEU A 93 -7.76 -7.74 -5.65
C LEU A 93 -6.53 -8.28 -6.39
N ARG A 94 -6.07 -9.49 -6.05
CA ARG A 94 -4.94 -10.14 -6.74
C ARG A 94 -5.18 -10.31 -8.24
N ALA A 95 -6.35 -10.78 -8.63
CA ALA A 95 -6.73 -10.88 -10.05
C ALA A 95 -6.73 -9.51 -10.76
N LYS A 96 -6.98 -8.40 -10.06
CA LYS A 96 -6.85 -7.04 -10.62
C LYS A 96 -5.39 -6.61 -10.75
N ILE A 97 -4.53 -6.97 -9.80
CA ILE A 97 -3.08 -6.70 -9.86
C ILE A 97 -2.47 -7.42 -11.06
N GLU A 98 -2.78 -8.69 -11.25
CA GLU A 98 -2.28 -9.48 -12.39
C GLU A 98 -2.59 -8.81 -13.72
N LYS A 99 -3.81 -8.31 -13.91
CA LYS A 99 -4.21 -7.55 -15.11
C LYS A 99 -3.45 -6.22 -15.29
N LEU A 100 -3.04 -5.58 -14.20
CA LEU A 100 -2.28 -4.33 -14.26
C LEU A 100 -0.81 -4.57 -14.56
N VAL A 101 -0.25 -5.68 -14.07
CA VAL A 101 1.14 -6.10 -14.30
C VAL A 101 1.33 -6.62 -15.72
N THR A 102 0.37 -7.37 -16.27
CA THR A 102 0.44 -7.84 -17.67
C THR A 102 0.20 -6.72 -18.70
N ALA A 103 -0.41 -5.61 -18.30
CA ALA A 103 -0.60 -4.42 -19.12
C ALA A 103 0.49 -3.34 -18.90
N LYS A 104 1.62 -3.72 -18.29
CA LYS A 104 2.75 -2.85 -17.94
C LYS A 104 3.87 -3.03 -18.95
#